data_AF-K1SQT2-F1
#
_entry.id   AF-K1SQT2-F1
#
_cell.length_a   1.000
_cell.length_b   1.000
_cell.length_c   1.000
_cell.angle_alpha   90.00
_cell.angle_beta   90.00
_cell.angle_gamma   90.00
#
_symmetry.space_group_name_H-M   'P 1'
#
loop_
_entity.id
_entity.type
_entity.pdbx_description
1 polymer ?
#
loop_
_entity_poly.entity_id
_entity_poly.type
_entity_poly.pdbx_seq_one_letter_code
_entity_poly.pdbx_strand_id
1 'polypeptide(L)'
;MADKIQRPKELEKAKTFLMLPDYFQFLLTGKKKSEYTNATSTQLVKVNTRKWNRKLMADLGIPKDMFLRLSKTGQYAGKIRPAIREIVGFNAKVVMCASHDTASAVMSVPEISGNGIYISSGTWSLMGVESEKVINTEKSMNDKKTMPFGDIWKEYCRRCGVDEDITWFTKVTEYENQVLSKRN
;
A
#
# COMPACT_ATOMS: atom_id res chain seq x y z
N MET A 1 -3.17 17.64 -1.51
CA MET A 1 -2.27 18.35 -0.57
C MET A 1 -2.98 19.58 -0.03
N ALA A 2 -3.86 19.37 0.96
CA ALA A 2 -4.75 20.41 1.49
C ALA A 2 -3.99 21.62 2.06
N ASP A 3 -2.80 21.40 2.60
CA ASP A 3 -1.96 22.44 3.21
C ASP A 3 -1.57 23.57 2.26
N LYS A 4 -1.49 23.32 0.95
CA LYS A 4 -1.24 24.40 -0.01
C LYS A 4 -2.34 25.48 0.04
N ILE A 5 -3.57 25.08 0.34
CA ILE A 5 -4.75 25.97 0.41
C ILE A 5 -4.96 26.41 1.86
N GLN A 6 -4.90 25.46 2.80
CA GLN A 6 -5.29 25.70 4.20
C GLN A 6 -4.17 26.27 5.06
N ARG A 7 -2.91 25.91 4.78
CA ARG A 7 -1.73 26.18 5.62
C ARG A 7 -0.47 26.49 4.78
N PRO A 8 -0.52 27.49 3.87
CA PRO A 8 0.56 27.75 2.92
C PRO A 8 1.85 28.19 3.61
N LYS A 9 1.78 28.97 4.69
CA LYS A 9 2.95 29.46 5.44
C LYS A 9 3.70 28.33 6.14
N GLU A 10 2.96 27.35 6.67
CA GLU A 10 3.52 26.14 7.27
C GLU A 10 4.18 25.28 6.20
N LEU A 11 3.53 25.16 5.04
CA LEU A 11 4.06 24.39 3.93
C LEU A 11 5.35 25.01 3.35
N GLU A 12 5.45 26.32 3.25
CA GLU A 12 6.68 27.02 2.82
C GLU A 12 7.88 26.73 3.75
N LYS A 13 7.61 26.54 5.05
CA LYS A 13 8.65 26.20 6.03
C LYS A 13 9.03 24.73 5.99
N ALA A 14 8.22 23.85 5.39
CA ALA A 14 8.46 22.42 5.36
C ALA A 14 9.75 22.08 4.59
N LYS A 15 10.67 21.38 5.25
CA LYS A 15 11.96 20.97 4.67
C LYS A 15 12.01 19.51 4.25
N THR A 16 11.10 18.69 4.76
CA THR A 16 11.07 17.26 4.44
C THR A 16 9.65 16.75 4.52
N PHE A 17 9.21 16.06 3.48
CA PHE A 17 8.01 15.24 3.49
C PHE A 17 8.36 13.81 3.91
N LEU A 18 7.71 13.31 4.96
CA LEU A 18 7.82 11.92 5.42
C LEU A 18 6.42 11.36 5.58
N MET A 19 6.20 10.15 5.08
CA MET A 19 4.99 9.39 5.39
C MET A 19 5.12 8.79 6.78
N LEU A 20 4.00 8.40 7.39
CA LEU A 20 3.99 7.95 8.79
C LEU A 20 5.00 6.81 9.09
N PRO A 21 5.13 5.76 8.25
CA PRO A 21 6.14 4.73 8.50
C PRO A 21 7.58 5.26 8.39
N ASP A 22 7.86 6.15 7.44
CA ASP A 22 9.16 6.80 7.28
C ASP A 22 9.49 7.69 8.49
N TYR A 23 8.48 8.33 9.07
CA TYR A 23 8.62 9.13 10.28
C TYR A 23 9.03 8.26 11.48
N PHE A 24 8.40 7.10 11.68
CA PHE A 24 8.82 6.15 12.72
C PHE A 24 10.23 5.63 12.49
N GLN A 25 10.59 5.29 11.25
CA GLN A 25 11.96 4.92 10.89
C GLN A 25 12.96 6.05 11.20
N PHE A 26 12.60 7.31 10.96
CA PHE A 26 13.40 8.47 11.31
C PHE A 26 13.55 8.66 12.82
N LEU A 27 12.50 8.41 13.61
CA LEU A 27 12.59 8.44 15.07
C LEU A 27 13.57 7.37 15.57
N LEU A 28 13.48 6.15 15.02
CA LEU A 28 14.37 5.05 15.39
C LEU A 28 15.84 5.30 15.04
N THR A 29 16.13 5.88 13.87
CA THR A 29 17.50 5.90 13.30
C THR A 29 18.12 7.29 13.17
N GLY A 30 17.31 8.34 13.18
CA GLY A 30 17.71 9.71 12.84
C GLY A 30 18.00 9.96 11.38
N LYS A 31 17.78 8.98 10.51
CA LYS A 31 17.95 9.12 9.07
C LYS A 31 16.59 9.34 8.43
N LYS A 32 16.41 10.45 7.72
CA LYS A 32 15.20 10.70 6.95
C LYS A 32 15.31 9.95 5.63
N LYS A 33 14.32 9.11 5.33
CA LYS A 33 14.21 8.40 4.05
C LYS A 33 12.75 8.41 3.61
N SER A 34 12.51 8.09 2.34
CA SER A 34 11.17 7.92 1.80
C SER A 34 11.08 6.59 1.10
N GLU A 35 10.23 5.70 1.59
CA GLU A 35 10.04 4.37 1.02
C GLU A 35 9.14 4.41 -0.23
N TYR A 36 9.50 3.63 -1.26
CA TYR A 36 8.84 3.63 -2.55
C TYR A 36 7.38 3.20 -2.49
N THR A 37 7.03 2.10 -1.82
CA THR A 37 5.68 1.52 -1.92
C THR A 37 4.62 2.47 -1.38
N ASN A 38 4.84 3.06 -0.20
CA ASN A 38 3.87 3.99 0.37
C ASN A 38 3.84 5.33 -0.39
N ALA A 39 4.99 5.79 -0.90
CA ALA A 39 5.05 6.97 -1.76
C ALA A 39 4.15 6.85 -3.01
N THR A 40 3.88 5.64 -3.52
CA THR A 40 2.98 5.46 -4.67
C THR A 40 1.54 5.90 -4.38
N SER A 41 1.09 5.84 -3.12
CA SER A 41 -0.26 6.26 -2.72
C SER A 41 -0.47 7.77 -2.82
N THR A 42 0.61 8.57 -2.87
CA THR A 42 0.49 10.03 -2.97
C THR A 42 0.10 10.48 -4.38
N GLN A 43 0.08 9.58 -5.36
CA GLN A 43 -0.13 9.88 -6.80
C GLN A 43 0.93 10.81 -7.42
N LEU A 44 2.04 11.08 -6.71
CA LEU A 44 3.13 11.93 -7.20
C LEU A 44 4.31 11.13 -7.72
N VAL A 45 4.23 9.80 -7.78
CA VAL A 45 5.29 8.92 -8.30
C VAL A 45 5.02 8.60 -9.77
N LYS A 46 6.02 8.79 -10.63
CA LYS A 46 5.96 8.38 -12.04
C LYS A 46 6.25 6.89 -12.13
N VAL A 47 5.21 6.11 -12.36
CA VAL A 47 5.20 4.64 -12.32
C VAL A 47 6.32 3.99 -13.16
N ASN A 48 6.55 4.46 -14.39
CA ASN A 48 7.58 3.89 -15.29
C ASN A 48 9.02 4.12 -14.79
N THR A 49 9.25 5.20 -14.05
CA THR A 49 10.59 5.57 -13.56
C THR A 49 10.81 5.23 -12.10
N ARG A 50 9.73 4.93 -11.37
CA ARG A 50 9.72 4.71 -9.91
C ARG A 50 10.38 5.86 -9.12
N LYS A 51 10.22 7.08 -9.63
CA LYS A 51 10.74 8.34 -9.06
C LYS A 51 9.60 9.33 -8.91
N TRP A 52 9.78 10.32 -8.04
CA TRP A 52 8.89 11.47 -7.95
C TRP A 52 8.69 12.14 -9.31
N ASN A 53 7.44 12.41 -9.66
CA ASN A 53 7.03 13.17 -10.83
C ASN A 53 7.22 14.66 -10.58
N ARG A 54 8.48 15.11 -10.67
CA ARG A 54 8.88 16.50 -10.42
C ARG A 54 8.15 17.51 -11.31
N LYS A 55 7.80 17.12 -12.55
CA LYS A 55 7.02 17.96 -13.45
C LYS A 55 5.60 18.15 -12.93
N LEU A 56 4.89 17.07 -12.60
CA LEU A 56 3.55 17.15 -12.01
C LEU A 56 3.55 17.97 -10.71
N MET A 57 4.55 17.77 -9.85
CA MET A 57 4.69 18.58 -8.63
C MET A 57 4.81 20.08 -8.96
N ALA A 58 5.61 20.45 -9.97
CA ALA A 58 5.75 21.84 -10.40
C ALA A 58 4.45 22.40 -10.99
N ASP A 59 3.77 21.63 -11.86
CA ASP A 59 2.48 22.01 -12.45
C ASP A 59 1.41 22.22 -11.37
N LEU A 60 1.46 21.45 -10.28
CA LEU A 60 0.58 21.59 -9.12
C LEU A 60 1.07 22.64 -8.09
N GLY A 61 2.21 23.31 -8.31
CA GLY A 61 2.81 24.26 -7.37
C GLY A 61 3.15 23.65 -6.01
N ILE A 62 3.55 22.37 -5.98
CA ILE A 62 4.00 21.65 -4.79
C ILE A 62 5.50 21.92 -4.58
N PRO A 63 5.97 22.25 -3.36
CA PRO A 63 7.39 22.45 -3.09
C PRO A 63 8.15 21.13 -3.21
N LYS A 64 8.70 20.86 -4.38
CA LYS A 64 9.34 19.57 -4.71
C LYS A 64 10.57 19.28 -3.84
N ASP A 65 11.29 20.30 -3.37
CA ASP A 65 12.58 20.09 -2.68
C ASP A 65 12.46 19.41 -1.31
N MET A 66 11.27 19.39 -0.72
CA MET A 66 11.02 18.64 0.52
C MET A 66 10.94 17.11 0.31
N PHE A 67 10.78 16.64 -0.93
CA PHE A 67 10.66 15.21 -1.21
C PHE A 67 12.03 14.57 -1.42
N LEU A 68 12.39 13.66 -0.52
CA LEU A 68 13.64 12.90 -0.56
C LEU A 68 13.66 11.91 -1.72
N ARG A 69 14.84 11.44 -2.11
CA ARG A 69 14.96 10.35 -3.07
C ARG A 69 14.25 9.09 -2.53
N LEU A 70 13.45 8.46 -3.38
CA LEU A 70 12.78 7.20 -3.05
C LEU A 70 13.81 6.08 -2.83
N SER A 71 13.66 5.41 -1.69
CA SER A 71 14.41 4.24 -1.25
C SER A 71 13.62 2.99 -1.59
N LYS A 72 14.33 1.91 -1.93
CA LYS A 72 13.68 0.62 -2.25
C LYS A 72 13.29 -0.11 -0.96
N THR A 73 12.24 -0.94 -1.04
CA THR A 73 11.99 -1.99 -0.05
C THR A 73 13.25 -2.83 0.19
N GLY A 74 13.48 -3.23 1.44
CA GLY A 74 14.66 -3.98 1.88
C GLY A 74 15.92 -3.12 2.04
N GLN A 75 15.87 -1.82 1.77
CA GLN A 75 17.04 -0.97 1.91
C GLN A 75 17.38 -0.71 3.39
N TYR A 76 18.66 -0.84 3.73
CA TYR A 76 19.17 -0.51 5.07
C TYR A 76 18.90 0.96 5.42
N ALA A 77 18.24 1.22 6.54
CA ALA A 77 17.86 2.55 7.00
C ALA A 77 18.88 3.15 7.99
N GLY A 78 19.52 2.31 8.81
CA GLY A 78 20.49 2.73 9.82
C GLY A 78 20.50 1.82 11.04
N LYS A 79 21.33 2.12 12.03
CA LYS A 79 21.21 1.53 13.37
C LYS A 79 20.20 2.34 14.18
N ILE A 80 19.61 1.72 15.19
CA ILE A 80 18.81 2.45 16.17
C ILE A 80 19.67 3.50 16.90
N ARG A 81 19.07 4.63 17.27
CA ARG A 81 19.74 5.70 18.03
C ARG A 81 20.18 5.19 19.42
N PRO A 82 21.24 5.77 20.01
CA PRO A 82 21.68 5.43 21.37
C PRO A 82 20.56 5.46 22.42
N ALA A 83 19.73 6.50 22.42
CA ALA A 83 18.61 6.62 23.35
C ALA A 83 17.58 5.49 23.20
N ILE A 84 17.35 4.98 21.98
CA ILE A 84 16.45 3.84 21.75
C ILE A 84 17.09 2.55 22.22
N ARG A 85 18.40 2.38 21.98
CA ARG A 85 19.18 1.23 22.45
C ARG A 85 19.14 1.11 23.98
N GLU A 86 19.19 2.23 24.69
CA GLU A 86 19.07 2.26 26.17
C GLU A 86 17.71 1.78 26.65
N ILE A 87 16.63 2.10 25.92
CA ILE A 87 15.27 1.64 26.24
C ILE A 87 15.09 0.15 25.95
N VAL A 88 15.56 -0.32 24.79
CA VAL A 88 15.29 -1.71 24.35
C VAL A 88 16.31 -2.73 24.85
N GLY A 89 17.48 -2.29 25.34
CA GLY A 89 18.52 -3.16 25.90
C GLY A 89 19.38 -3.92 24.89
N PHE A 90 19.16 -3.73 23.59
CA PHE A 90 19.94 -4.38 22.53
C PHE A 90 20.21 -3.44 21.36
N ASN A 91 21.18 -3.82 20.50
CA ASN A 91 21.47 -3.10 19.27
C ASN A 91 20.73 -3.73 18.09
N ALA A 92 20.17 -2.90 17.20
CA ALA A 92 19.46 -3.36 16.02
C ALA A 92 19.77 -2.51 14.79
N LYS A 93 19.73 -3.18 13.63
CA LYS A 93 19.72 -2.55 12.31
C LYS A 93 18.27 -2.40 11.87
N VAL A 94 17.93 -1.22 11.37
CA VAL A 94 16.62 -0.93 10.79
C VAL A 94 16.71 -1.07 9.28
N VAL A 95 15.77 -1.79 8.69
CA VAL A 95 15.62 -2.00 7.26
C VAL A 95 14.22 -1.52 6.86
N MET A 96 14.09 -0.89 5.69
CA MET A 96 12.82 -0.38 5.21
C MET A 96 11.96 -1.54 4.69
N CYS A 97 10.79 -1.78 5.28
CA CYS A 97 9.81 -2.73 4.74
C CYS A 97 8.98 -2.11 3.60
N ALA A 98 8.13 -2.89 2.95
CA ALA A 98 7.13 -2.35 2.04
C ALA A 98 6.09 -1.57 2.87
N SER A 99 6.28 -0.27 3.01
CA SER A 99 5.54 0.51 4.00
C SER A 99 4.09 0.81 3.63
N HIS A 100 3.66 0.49 2.40
CA HIS A 100 2.25 0.37 2.06
C HIS A 100 1.72 -0.98 2.57
N ASP A 101 0.67 -0.95 3.38
CA ASP A 101 0.11 -2.12 4.06
C ASP A 101 -0.25 -3.27 3.11
N THR A 102 -0.88 -2.97 1.98
CA THR A 102 -1.27 -3.95 0.97
C THR A 102 -0.04 -4.56 0.31
N ALA A 103 1.01 -3.76 0.09
CA ALA A 103 2.25 -4.28 -0.48
C ALA A 103 2.95 -5.23 0.52
N SER A 104 2.96 -4.89 1.81
CA SER A 104 3.46 -5.79 2.86
C SER A 104 2.64 -7.09 2.96
N ALA A 105 1.32 -7.00 2.89
CA ALA A 105 0.43 -8.16 2.96
C ALA A 105 0.66 -9.10 1.78
N VAL A 106 0.70 -8.57 0.54
CA VAL A 106 0.94 -9.34 -0.68
C VAL A 106 2.30 -10.06 -0.64
N MET A 107 3.35 -9.38 -0.16
CA MET A 107 4.68 -9.99 0.00
C MET A 107 4.72 -11.17 0.99
N SER A 108 3.72 -11.28 1.87
CA SER A 108 3.62 -12.35 2.86
C SER A 108 2.79 -13.55 2.35
N VAL A 109 2.16 -13.45 1.18
CA VAL A 109 1.39 -14.54 0.59
C VAL A 109 2.36 -15.62 0.10
N PRO A 110 2.19 -16.91 0.50
CA PRO A 110 3.06 -17.99 0.06
C PRO A 110 3.00 -18.14 -1.47
N GLU A 111 4.15 -17.99 -2.10
CA GLU A 111 4.49 -18.23 -3.51
C GLU A 111 3.33 -18.14 -4.53
N ILE A 112 3.08 -16.93 -5.02
CA ILE A 112 2.21 -16.70 -6.19
C ILE A 112 3.06 -16.85 -7.47
N SER A 113 3.68 -18.01 -7.70
CA SER A 113 4.40 -18.24 -8.96
C SER A 113 3.39 -18.31 -10.11
N GLY A 114 3.37 -17.29 -10.97
CA GLY A 114 2.66 -17.29 -12.25
C GLY A 114 1.12 -17.34 -12.14
N ASN A 115 0.46 -16.19 -12.30
CA ASN A 115 -1.00 -16.03 -12.44
C ASN A 115 -1.85 -16.32 -11.19
N GLY A 116 -1.27 -16.34 -10.00
CA GLY A 116 -2.09 -16.42 -8.80
C GLY A 116 -2.76 -15.08 -8.48
N ILE A 117 -3.99 -15.19 -7.99
CA ILE A 117 -4.84 -14.06 -7.62
C ILE A 117 -4.86 -14.05 -6.09
N TYR A 118 -4.68 -12.88 -5.49
CA TYR A 118 -4.90 -12.71 -4.06
C TYR A 118 -6.22 -11.97 -3.83
N ILE A 119 -6.94 -12.37 -2.78
CA ILE A 119 -8.12 -11.68 -2.28
C ILE A 119 -7.90 -11.46 -0.78
N SER A 120 -7.90 -10.20 -0.37
CA SER A 120 -7.99 -9.81 1.04
C SER A 120 -9.38 -9.27 1.27
N SER A 121 -10.24 -10.03 1.96
CA SER A 121 -11.63 -9.66 2.24
C SER A 121 -11.80 -9.41 3.73
N GLY A 122 -11.48 -8.18 4.15
CA GLY A 122 -11.69 -7.68 5.51
C GLY A 122 -12.78 -6.60 5.51
N THR A 123 -12.60 -5.53 6.30
CA THR A 123 -13.50 -4.36 6.28
C THR A 123 -13.66 -3.75 4.87
N TRP A 124 -12.65 -3.90 4.02
CA TRP A 124 -12.68 -3.61 2.59
C TRP A 124 -12.11 -4.81 1.84
N SER A 125 -12.73 -5.17 0.72
CA SER A 125 -12.24 -6.25 -0.14
C SER A 125 -11.29 -5.69 -1.20
N LEU A 126 -10.10 -6.28 -1.29
CA LEU A 126 -9.11 -5.98 -2.32
C LEU A 126 -8.67 -7.26 -3.00
N MET A 127 -8.64 -7.21 -4.32
CA MET A 127 -8.20 -8.30 -5.17
C MET A 127 -7.09 -7.80 -6.08
N GLY A 128 -6.13 -8.65 -6.38
CA GLY A 128 -5.09 -8.33 -7.34
C GLY A 128 -4.33 -9.54 -7.84
N VAL A 129 -3.47 -9.26 -8.83
CA VAL A 129 -2.45 -10.17 -9.32
C VAL A 129 -1.11 -9.45 -9.21
N GLU A 130 -0.05 -10.21 -8.97
CA GLU A 130 1.29 -9.68 -9.15
C GLU A 130 1.59 -9.56 -10.65
N SER A 131 2.15 -8.42 -11.06
CA SER A 131 2.53 -8.19 -12.46
C SER A 131 3.95 -7.65 -12.52
N GLU A 132 4.78 -8.28 -13.35
CA GLU A 132 6.14 -7.83 -13.63
C GLU A 132 6.17 -6.47 -14.35
N LYS A 133 5.10 -6.18 -15.12
CA LYS A 133 4.97 -4.97 -15.93
C LYS A 133 3.90 -4.07 -15.36
N VAL A 134 4.15 -2.76 -15.47
CA VAL A 134 3.16 -1.75 -15.13
C VAL A 134 2.01 -1.81 -16.12
N ILE A 135 0.77 -1.91 -15.62
CA ILE A 135 -0.45 -1.82 -16.43
C ILE A 135 -1.09 -0.46 -16.18
N ASN A 136 -0.88 0.48 -17.11
CA ASN A 136 -1.36 1.86 -17.01
C ASN A 136 -1.99 2.36 -18.34
N THR A 137 -2.83 1.54 -18.94
CA THR A 137 -3.54 1.84 -20.20
C THR A 137 -4.90 2.46 -19.95
N GLU A 138 -5.44 3.18 -20.93
CA GLU A 138 -6.84 3.66 -20.88
C GLU A 138 -7.83 2.51 -20.73
N LYS A 139 -7.58 1.38 -21.41
CA LYS A 139 -8.32 0.14 -21.21
C LYS A 139 -8.35 -0.28 -19.74
N SER A 140 -7.21 -0.27 -19.05
CA SER A 140 -7.17 -0.58 -17.61
C SER A 140 -7.92 0.45 -16.74
N MET A 141 -8.09 1.70 -17.18
CA MET A 141 -8.91 2.69 -16.48
C MET A 141 -10.40 2.46 -16.72
N ASN A 142 -10.78 2.09 -17.94
CA ASN A 142 -12.18 1.85 -18.32
C ASN A 142 -12.70 0.52 -17.77
N ASP A 143 -11.88 -0.54 -17.85
CA ASP A 143 -12.20 -1.88 -17.31
C ASP A 143 -12.33 -1.86 -15.77
N LYS A 144 -11.72 -0.88 -15.07
CA LYS A 144 -11.88 -0.68 -13.60
C LYS A 144 -13.31 -0.27 -13.17
N LYS A 145 -14.13 0.27 -14.07
CA LYS A 145 -15.57 0.51 -13.80
C LYS A 145 -16.39 -0.78 -13.86
N THR A 146 -15.84 -1.79 -14.53
CA THR A 146 -16.43 -3.10 -14.76
C THR A 146 -15.48 -4.16 -14.23
N MET A 147 -15.05 -4.07 -12.97
CA MET A 147 -14.40 -5.25 -12.36
C MET A 147 -15.43 -6.38 -12.43
N PRO A 148 -15.18 -7.46 -13.18
CA PRO A 148 -16.15 -8.53 -13.26
C PRO A 148 -15.93 -9.39 -12.02
N PHE A 149 -16.36 -8.88 -10.86
CA PHE A 149 -16.28 -9.61 -9.60
C PHE A 149 -16.88 -11.02 -9.78
N GLY A 150 -17.93 -11.13 -10.59
CA GLY A 150 -18.48 -12.39 -11.09
C GLY A 150 -17.46 -13.25 -11.83
N ASP A 151 -16.80 -12.77 -12.88
CA ASP A 151 -15.87 -13.60 -13.67
C ASP A 151 -14.62 -14.00 -12.90
N ILE A 152 -14.12 -13.13 -12.01
CA ILE A 152 -12.96 -13.47 -11.18
C ILE A 152 -13.36 -14.42 -10.05
N TRP A 153 -14.56 -14.26 -9.48
CA TRP A 153 -15.14 -15.21 -8.53
C TRP A 153 -15.34 -16.58 -9.17
N LYS A 154 -15.85 -16.64 -10.41
CA LYS A 154 -15.99 -17.88 -11.18
C LYS A 154 -14.65 -18.57 -11.39
N GLU A 155 -13.61 -17.83 -11.78
CA GLU A 155 -12.27 -18.40 -11.95
C GLU A 155 -11.67 -18.91 -10.62
N TYR A 156 -11.92 -18.20 -9.51
CA TYR A 156 -11.54 -18.66 -8.18
C TYR A 156 -12.28 -19.96 -7.79
N CYS A 157 -13.61 -19.99 -7.92
CA CYS A 157 -14.44 -21.17 -7.65
C CYS A 157 -13.98 -22.38 -8.48
N ARG A 158 -13.75 -22.17 -9.78
CA ARG A 158 -13.23 -23.19 -10.70
C ARG A 158 -11.89 -23.76 -10.24
N ARG A 159 -10.94 -22.91 -9.80
CA ARG A 159 -9.63 -23.36 -9.31
C ARG A 159 -9.71 -24.09 -7.97
N CYS A 160 -10.63 -23.68 -7.10
CA CYS A 160 -10.86 -24.31 -5.81
C CYS A 160 -11.73 -25.58 -5.89
N GLY A 161 -12.30 -25.89 -7.06
CA GLY A 161 -13.19 -27.05 -7.25
C GLY A 161 -14.53 -26.90 -6.52
N VAL A 162 -15.01 -25.67 -6.35
CA VAL A 162 -16.28 -25.35 -5.68
C VAL A 162 -17.23 -24.70 -6.68
N ASP A 163 -18.54 -24.84 -6.44
CA ASP A 163 -19.56 -24.28 -7.32
C ASP A 163 -19.48 -22.75 -7.38
N GLU A 164 -19.70 -22.22 -8.58
CA GLU A 164 -19.71 -20.77 -8.84
C GLU A 164 -21.03 -20.09 -8.45
N ASP A 165 -22.03 -20.88 -8.05
CA ASP A 165 -23.35 -20.38 -7.74
C ASP A 165 -23.35 -19.53 -6.45
N ILE A 166 -24.41 -18.72 -6.29
CA ILE A 166 -24.59 -17.86 -5.11
C ILE A 166 -25.40 -18.55 -4.02
N THR A 167 -25.63 -19.87 -4.10
CA THR A 167 -26.45 -20.58 -3.10
C THR A 167 -25.80 -20.56 -1.72
N TRP A 168 -24.47 -20.42 -1.67
CA TRP A 168 -23.74 -20.17 -0.44
C TRP A 168 -24.16 -18.86 0.23
N PHE A 169 -24.56 -17.84 -0.52
CA PHE A 169 -25.00 -16.56 0.04
C PHE A 169 -26.29 -16.71 0.83
N THR A 170 -27.21 -17.57 0.37
CA THR A 170 -28.41 -17.95 1.13
C THR A 170 -28.02 -18.65 2.43
N LYS A 171 -27.08 -19.60 2.38
CA LYS A 171 -26.59 -20.30 3.58
C LYS A 171 -25.89 -19.35 4.57
N VAL A 172 -25.11 -18.39 4.07
CA VAL A 172 -24.47 -17.35 4.90
C VAL A 172 -25.53 -16.45 5.52
N THR A 173 -26.52 -15.99 4.75
CA THR A 173 -27.61 -15.14 5.25
C THR A 173 -28.44 -15.86 6.32
N GLU A 174 -28.73 -17.15 6.13
CA GLU A 174 -29.37 -17.99 7.15
C GLU A 174 -28.50 -18.13 8.40
N TYR A 175 -27.20 -18.38 8.25
CA TYR A 175 -26.26 -18.46 9.36
C TYR A 175 -26.17 -17.14 10.13
N GLU A 176 -26.04 -15.99 9.46
CA GLU A 176 -26.00 -14.68 10.11
C GLU A 176 -27.29 -14.42 10.89
N ASN A 177 -28.45 -14.72 10.30
CA ASN A 177 -29.75 -14.57 10.94
C ASN A 177 -30.00 -15.55 12.09
N GLN A 178 -29.37 -16.72 12.10
CA GLN A 178 -29.57 -17.71 13.15
C GLN A 178 -28.52 -17.64 14.27
N VAL A 179 -27.31 -17.19 13.95
CA VAL A 179 -26.13 -17.26 14.82
C VAL A 179 -25.61 -15.87 15.21
N LEU A 180 -25.46 -14.94 14.26
CA LEU A 180 -24.91 -13.61 14.58
C LEU A 180 -25.95 -12.65 15.17
N SER A 181 -27.20 -12.70 14.69
CA SER A 181 -28.30 -11.90 15.24
C SER A 181 -28.66 -12.23 16.70
N LYS A 182 -28.26 -13.41 17.17
CA LYS A 182 -28.49 -13.89 18.54
C LYS A 182 -27.30 -13.67 19.48
N ARG A 183 -26.20 -13.13 18.97
CA ARG A 183 -25.05 -12.70 19.79
C ARG A 183 -25.34 -11.30 20.35
N ASN A 184 -26.08 -11.27 21.45
CA ASN A 184 -25.96 -10.20 22.45
C ASN A 184 -24.71 -10.45 23.31
#